data_AF-A0A4R9AHB5-F1
#
_entry.id   AF-A0A4R9AHB5-F1
#
_cell.length_a   1.000
_cell.length_b   1.000
_cell.length_c   1.000
_cell.angle_alpha   90.00
_cell.angle_beta   90.00
_cell.angle_gamma   90.00
#
_symmetry.space_group_name_H-M   'P 1'
#
loop_
_entity.id
_entity.type
_entity.pdbx_description
1 polymer ?
#
loop_
_entity_poly.entity_id
_entity_poly.type
_entity_poly.pdbx_seq_one_letter_code
_entity_poly.pdbx_strand_id
1 'polypeptide(L)'
;MTKKTPDTPNPAHQPSRSDRLKPVELLAISAGMALFVGLTILGTTRELMLSVIGLGVTFIVALVVIAMLVLGMKPNASEQTDLDEQNGH
;
A
#
# COMPACT_ATOMS: atom_id res chain seq x y z
N MET A 1 -31.19 -33.97 -20.11
CA MET A 1 -29.73 -33.92 -20.33
C MET A 1 -29.38 -32.61 -21.02
N THR A 2 -29.14 -31.55 -20.25
CA THR A 2 -28.65 -30.25 -20.76
C THR A 2 -27.20 -30.10 -20.30
N LYS A 3 -26.30 -30.07 -21.29
CA LYS A 3 -24.85 -30.15 -21.15
C LYS A 3 -24.32 -28.94 -20.39
N LYS A 4 -23.82 -29.15 -19.17
CA LYS A 4 -23.06 -28.18 -18.37
C LYS A 4 -21.74 -27.92 -19.10
N THR A 5 -21.63 -26.79 -19.79
CA THR A 5 -20.39 -26.38 -20.46
C THR A 5 -19.33 -26.07 -19.40
N PRO A 6 -18.09 -26.57 -19.57
CA PRO A 6 -17.05 -26.46 -18.57
C PRO A 6 -16.55 -25.03 -18.45
N ASP A 7 -16.28 -24.65 -17.20
CA ASP A 7 -15.71 -23.39 -16.75
C ASP A 7 -14.53 -23.00 -17.64
N THR A 8 -14.68 -21.94 -18.41
CA THR A 8 -13.55 -21.33 -19.11
C THR A 8 -13.04 -20.24 -18.17
N PRO A 9 -11.86 -20.40 -17.53
CA PRO A 9 -11.31 -19.35 -16.69
C PRO A 9 -11.13 -18.10 -17.54
N ASN A 10 -11.82 -17.02 -17.17
CA ASN A 10 -11.57 -15.68 -17.69
C ASN A 10 -10.05 -15.44 -17.62
N PRO A 11 -9.36 -15.08 -18.72
CA PRO A 11 -7.90 -14.96 -18.72
C PRO A 11 -7.50 -14.02 -17.60
N ALA A 12 -6.73 -14.60 -16.66
CA ALA A 12 -6.25 -13.99 -15.43
C ALA A 12 -6.16 -12.47 -15.55
N HIS A 13 -6.97 -11.76 -14.75
CA HIS A 13 -6.86 -10.32 -14.52
C HIS A 13 -5.43 -10.04 -14.07
N GLN A 14 -4.54 -9.79 -15.03
CA GLN A 14 -3.12 -9.66 -14.79
C GLN A 14 -2.96 -8.25 -14.24
N PRO A 15 -2.58 -8.08 -12.96
CA PRO A 15 -2.51 -6.77 -12.36
C PRO A 15 -1.64 -5.88 -13.25
N SER A 16 -2.22 -4.76 -13.67
CA SER A 16 -1.52 -3.80 -14.52
C SER A 16 -0.22 -3.41 -13.82
N ARG A 17 0.84 -3.12 -14.58
CA ARG A 17 2.12 -2.71 -14.00
C ARG A 17 1.95 -1.54 -13.03
N SER A 18 0.96 -0.67 -13.25
CA SER A 18 0.60 0.42 -12.34
C SER A 18 0.02 -0.05 -10.99
N ASP A 19 -0.76 -1.14 -10.95
CA ASP A 19 -1.31 -1.65 -9.68
C ASP A 19 -0.23 -2.22 -8.78
N ARG A 20 0.83 -2.77 -9.37
CA ARG A 20 2.01 -3.24 -8.63
C ARG A 20 2.88 -2.11 -8.07
N LEU A 21 2.75 -0.89 -8.60
CA LEU A 21 3.56 0.26 -8.18
C LEU A 21 2.90 1.09 -7.07
N LYS A 22 1.59 0.97 -6.88
CA LYS A 22 0.86 1.64 -5.78
C LYS A 22 1.50 1.45 -4.39
N PRO A 23 1.99 0.26 -3.99
CA PRO A 23 2.66 0.07 -2.71
C PRO A 23 3.99 0.83 -2.60
N VAL A 24 4.71 0.98 -3.73
CA VAL A 24 6.01 1.68 -3.77
C VAL A 24 5.83 3.17 -3.54
N GLU A 25 4.75 3.75 -4.06
CA GLU A 25 4.42 5.16 -3.87
C GLU A 25 4.18 5.48 -2.38
N LEU A 26 3.42 4.63 -1.68
CA LEU A 26 3.18 4.79 -0.24
C LEU A 26 4.48 4.71 0.56
N LEU A 27 5.36 3.76 0.20
CA LEU A 27 6.68 3.62 0.82
C LEU A 27 7.55 4.86 0.60
N ALA A 28 7.53 5.41 -0.63
CA ALA A 28 8.30 6.60 -1.00
C ALA A 28 7.84 7.85 -0.22
N ILE A 29 6.52 8.02 -0.04
CA ILE A 29 5.96 9.13 0.75
C ILE A 29 6.37 9.00 2.21
N SER A 30 6.24 7.81 2.82
CA SER A 30 6.70 7.58 4.20
C SER A 30 8.20 7.83 4.36
N ALA A 31 9.00 7.40 3.39
CA ALA A 31 10.45 7.60 3.40
C ALA A 31 10.79 9.09 3.32
N GLY A 32 10.11 9.85 2.46
CA GLY A 32 10.28 11.30 2.35
C GLY A 32 9.97 12.04 3.66
N MET A 33 8.88 11.68 4.33
CA MET A 33 8.54 12.24 5.64
C MET A 33 9.59 11.92 6.70
N ALA A 34 10.02 10.66 6.78
CA ALA A 34 11.03 10.24 7.74
C ALA A 34 12.38 10.92 7.50
N LEU A 35 12.77 11.08 6.23
CA LEU A 35 13.97 11.82 5.84
C LEU A 35 13.91 13.27 6.31
N PHE A 36 12.78 13.95 6.09
CA PHE A 36 12.59 15.32 6.54
C PHE A 36 12.77 15.46 8.06
N VAL A 37 12.16 14.57 8.84
CA VAL A 37 12.30 14.56 10.30
C VAL A 37 13.71 14.21 10.73
N GLY A 38 14.32 13.18 10.14
CA GLY A 38 15.70 12.77 10.45
C GLY A 38 16.71 13.88 10.17
N LEU A 39 16.58 14.59 9.04
CA LEU A 39 17.42 15.74 8.70
C LEU A 39 17.17 16.93 9.64
N THR A 40 15.93 17.16 10.06
CA THR A 40 15.59 18.19 11.05
C THR A 40 16.26 17.88 12.39
N ILE A 41 16.19 16.63 12.87
CA ILE A 41 16.86 16.20 14.09
C ILE A 41 18.38 16.40 13.95
N LEU A 42 18.97 15.96 12.83
CA LEU A 42 20.40 16.11 12.62
C LEU A 42 20.86 17.57 12.59
N GLY A 43 20.09 18.45 11.93
CA GLY A 43 20.40 19.88 11.84
C GLY A 43 20.26 20.60 13.19
N THR A 44 19.32 20.16 14.03
CA THR A 44 19.03 20.79 15.33
C THR A 44 19.92 20.27 16.45
N THR A 45 20.17 18.96 16.52
CA THR A 45 20.94 18.34 17.62
C THR A 45 22.42 18.15 17.28
N ARG A 46 22.77 18.11 15.98
CA ARG A 46 24.10 17.72 15.48
C ARG A 46 24.57 16.35 15.98
N GLU A 47 23.65 15.51 16.43
CA GLU A 47 23.95 14.19 16.99
C GLU A 47 23.38 13.10 16.05
N LEU A 48 24.29 12.25 15.54
CA LEU A 48 23.97 11.29 14.48
C LEU A 48 23.11 10.13 15.00
N MET A 49 23.36 9.66 16.22
CA MET A 49 22.69 8.47 16.76
C MET A 49 21.19 8.74 16.99
N LEU A 50 20.85 9.88 17.59
CA LEU A 50 19.51 10.40 17.80
C LEU A 50 18.80 10.67 16.47
N SER A 51 19.50 11.20 15.48
CA SER A 51 18.93 11.41 14.14
C SER A 51 18.53 10.11 13.47
N VAL A 52 19.40 9.09 13.49
CA VAL A 52 19.11 7.78 12.87
C VAL A 52 17.98 7.06 13.59
N ILE A 53 17.96 7.07 14.93
CA ILE A 53 16.88 6.49 15.73
C ILE A 53 15.57 7.22 15.45
N GLY A 54 15.58 8.56 15.46
CA GLY A 54 14.41 9.38 15.17
C GLY A 54 13.86 9.14 13.77
N LEU A 55 14.73 9.08 12.76
CA LEU A 55 14.38 8.74 11.38
C LEU A 55 13.68 7.37 11.33
N GLY A 56 14.27 6.34 11.96
CA GLY A 56 13.70 4.99 11.98
C GLY A 56 12.33 4.93 12.66
N VAL A 57 12.18 5.55 13.83
CA VAL A 57 10.91 5.57 14.57
C VAL A 57 9.83 6.31 13.77
N THR A 58 10.13 7.50 13.24
CA THR A 58 9.16 8.28 12.46
C THR A 58 8.75 7.54 11.17
N PHE A 59 9.68 6.86 10.51
CA PHE A 59 9.37 6.05 9.33
C PHE A 59 8.36 4.94 9.64
N ILE A 60 8.59 4.20 10.72
CA ILE A 60 7.68 3.12 11.13
C ILE A 60 6.30 3.67 11.48
N VAL A 61 6.24 4.76 12.25
CA VAL A 61 4.96 5.41 12.60
C VAL A 61 4.21 5.83 11.34
N ALA A 62 4.89 6.45 10.37
CA ALA A 62 4.27 6.85 9.11
C ALA A 62 3.70 5.66 8.32
N LEU A 63 4.46 4.55 8.22
CA LEU A 63 3.99 3.33 7.57
C LEU A 63 2.76 2.75 8.26
N VAL A 64 2.76 2.70 9.60
CA VAL A 64 1.62 2.18 10.37
C VAL A 64 0.38 3.05 10.14
N VAL A 65 0.53 4.37 10.18
CA VAL A 65 -0.58 5.30 9.91
C VAL A 65 -1.13 5.10 8.50
N ILE A 66 -0.27 5.07 7.47
CA ILE A 66 -0.72 4.86 6.09
C ILE A 66 -1.37 3.48 5.93
N ALA A 67 -0.80 2.43 6.51
CA ALA A 67 -1.38 1.08 6.46
C ALA A 67 -2.76 1.03 7.10
N MET A 68 -2.94 1.70 8.25
CA MET A 68 -4.25 1.83 8.90
C MET A 68 -5.24 2.59 8.03
N LEU A 69 -4.81 3.68 7.36
CA LEU A 69 -5.64 4.41 6.41
C LEU A 69 -6.05 3.52 5.24
N VAL A 70 -5.11 2.74 4.68
CA VAL A 70 -5.37 1.82 3.57
C VAL A 70 -6.34 0.70 3.95
N LEU A 71 -6.17 0.08 5.11
CA LEU A 71 -7.06 -0.96 5.60
C LEU A 71 -8.48 -0.44 5.89
N GLY A 72 -8.59 0.84 6.26
CA GLY A 72 -9.87 1.51 6.51
C GLY A 72 -10.62 1.95 5.24
N MET A 73 -9.99 1.94 4.06
CA MET A 73 -10.65 2.31 2.81
C MET A 73 -11.51 1.16 2.27
N LYS A 74 -12.76 1.46 1.86
CA LYS A 74 -13.65 0.48 1.20
C LYS A 74 -13.07 0.06 -0.17
N PRO A 75 -13.24 -1.21 -0.61
CA PRO A 75 -12.81 -1.66 -1.94
C PRO A 75 -13.32 -0.74 -3.05
N ASN A 76 -12.47 -0.47 -4.03
CA ASN A 76 -12.77 0.45 -5.13
C ASN A 76 -13.89 -0.11 -6.05
N ALA A 77 -14.50 0.72 -6.89
CA ALA A 77 -15.68 0.31 -7.67
C ALA A 77 -15.41 -0.89 -8.60
N SER A 78 -14.21 -0.98 -9.17
CA SER A 78 -13.76 -2.15 -9.95
C SER A 78 -13.60 -3.41 -9.10
N GLU A 79 -13.01 -3.28 -7.90
CA GLU A 79 -12.90 -4.39 -6.95
C GLU A 79 -14.28 -4.83 -6.45
N GLN A 80 -15.23 -3.91 -6.25
CA GLN A 80 -16.61 -4.24 -5.88
C GLN A 80 -17.31 -5.03 -6.99
N THR A 81 -17.17 -4.64 -8.27
CA THR A 81 -17.74 -5.40 -9.39
C THR A 81 -17.17 -6.82 -9.46
N ASP A 82 -15.86 -6.98 -9.33
CA ASP A 82 -15.21 -8.30 -9.34
C ASP A 82 -15.64 -9.17 -8.14
N LEU A 83 -15.86 -8.55 -6.97
CA LEU A 83 -16.34 -9.25 -5.77
C LEU A 83 -17.82 -9.64 -5.90
N ASP A 84 -18.66 -8.76 -6.46
CA ASP A 84 -20.09 -9.02 -6.67
C ASP A 84 -20.31 -10.13 -7.72
N GLU A 85 -19.48 -10.18 -8.77
CA GLU A 85 -19.48 -11.28 -9.75
C GLU A 85 -19.03 -12.62 -9.13
N GLN A 86 -18.10 -12.61 -8.17
CA GLN A 86 -17.70 -13.80 -7.42
C GLN A 86 -18.76 -14.26 -6.40
N ASN A 87 -19.51 -13.33 -5.81
CA ASN A 87 -20.56 -13.59 -4.82
C ASN A 87 -21.91 -13.99 -5.45
N GLY A 88 -22.11 -13.73 -6.74
CA GLY A 88 -23.33 -14.01 -7.49
C GLY A 88 -23.48 -15.44 -8.05
N HIS A 89 -22.59 -16.37 -7.66
CA HIS A 89 -22.64 -17.79 -8.00
C HIS A 89 -23.23 -18.66 -6.89
#